data_AF-A0A7V8G2B8-F1
#
_entry.id   AF-A0A7V8G2B8-F1
#
_cell.length_a   1.000
_cell.length_b   1.000
_cell.length_c   1.000
_cell.angle_alpha   90.00
_cell.angle_beta   90.00
_cell.angle_gamma   90.00
#
_symmetry.space_group_name_H-M   'P 1'
#
loop_
_entity.id
_entity.type
_entity.pdbx_description
1 polymer ?
#
loop_
_entity_poly.entity_id
_entity_poly.type
_entity_poly.pdbx_seq_one_letter_code
_entity_poly.pdbx_strand_id
1 'polypeptide(L)'
;MPRAIYIHSNGERTELEVAEGQSLMLAATSHDLQGIVGDCGGVMSCATCHVIVDAAFIDRLPPAVDTENQMLDYTAAPREAGSRLSDLAPDLRTPI
;
A
#
# COMPACT_ATOMS: atom_id res chain seq x y z
N MET A 1 1.94 18.00 -4.35
CA MET A 1 2.25 16.61 -3.96
C MET A 1 0.95 15.81 -4.06
N PRO A 2 0.96 14.62 -4.68
CA PRO A 2 -0.22 13.75 -4.71
C PRO A 2 -0.67 13.39 -3.29
N ARG A 3 -1.96 13.07 -3.15
CA ARG A 3 -2.57 12.71 -1.87
C ARG A 3 -3.00 11.25 -1.89
N ALA A 4 -2.73 10.53 -0.81
CA ALA A 4 -3.22 9.18 -0.58
C ALA A 4 -4.21 9.18 0.57
N ILE A 5 -5.32 8.46 0.39
CA ILE A 5 -6.36 8.29 1.41
C ILE A 5 -6.22 6.87 1.95
N TYR A 6 -5.92 6.75 3.24
CA TYR A 6 -5.91 5.50 3.98
C TYR A 6 -7.25 5.35 4.69
N ILE A 7 -7.86 4.19 4.53
CA ILE A 7 -9.13 3.87 5.17
C ILE A 7 -8.85 2.77 6.19
N HIS A 8 -9.04 3.08 7.46
CA HIS A 8 -8.85 2.14 8.56
C HIS A 8 -10.00 1.12 8.60
N SER A 9 -9.80 0.01 9.30
CA SER A 9 -10.81 -1.05 9.43
C SER A 9 -12.10 -0.60 10.14
N ASN A 10 -12.04 0.48 10.93
CA ASN A 10 -13.19 1.14 11.55
C ASN A 10 -13.90 2.15 10.63
N GLY A 11 -13.41 2.36 9.40
CA GLY A 11 -13.92 3.31 8.42
C GLY A 11 -13.35 4.74 8.53
N GLU A 12 -12.49 5.01 9.53
CA GLU A 12 -11.80 6.29 9.65
C GLU A 12 -10.90 6.54 8.45
N ARG A 13 -10.79 7.80 8.03
CA ARG A 13 -10.01 8.20 6.86
C ARG A 13 -8.87 9.10 7.29
N THR A 14 -7.65 8.74 6.89
CA THR A 14 -6.47 9.58 7.03
C THR A 14 -5.96 9.94 5.65
N GLU A 15 -5.81 11.24 5.38
CA GLU A 15 -5.29 11.72 4.11
C GLU A 15 -3.87 12.26 4.32
N LEU A 16 -2.91 11.73 3.56
CA LEU A 16 -1.50 12.11 3.65
C LEU A 16 -1.01 12.62 2.30
N GLU A 17 -0.13 13.62 2.36
CA GLU A 17 0.67 14.00 1.19
C GLU A 17 1.77 12.96 0.98
N VAL A 18 1.94 12.52 -0.26
CA VAL A 18 2.94 11.53 -0.65
C VAL A 18 3.87 12.16 -1.66
N ALA A 19 5.18 12.11 -1.42
CA ALA A 19 6.14 12.60 -2.40
C ALA A 19 6.12 11.71 -3.65
N GLU A 20 6.38 12.29 -4.82
CA GLU A 20 6.52 11.49 -6.04
C GLU A 20 7.65 10.47 -5.90
N GLY A 21 7.38 9.22 -6.26
CA GLY A 21 8.34 8.12 -6.08
C GLY A 21 8.48 7.60 -4.65
N GLN A 22 7.72 8.14 -3.68
CA GLN A 22 7.60 7.56 -2.35
C GLN A 22 6.52 6.46 -2.36
N SER A 23 6.80 5.35 -1.69
CA SER A 23 5.79 4.30 -1.51
C SER A 23 4.75 4.68 -0.48
N LEU A 24 3.54 4.12 -0.63
CA LEU A 24 2.45 4.36 0.31
C LEU A 24 2.79 3.82 1.71
N MET A 25 3.50 2.70 1.80
CA MET A 25 4.03 2.17 3.06
C MET A 25 4.94 3.19 3.77
N LEU A 26 5.89 3.80 3.04
CA LEU A 26 6.80 4.78 3.65
C LEU A 26 6.06 6.04 4.09
N ALA A 27 5.06 6.50 3.32
CA ALA A 27 4.24 7.64 3.71
C ALA A 27 3.39 7.35 4.96
N ALA A 28 2.82 6.16 5.07
CA ALA A 28 2.05 5.73 6.23
C ALA A 28 2.93 5.61 7.48
N THR A 29 4.06 4.92 7.38
CA THR A 29 4.96 4.69 8.53
C THR A 29 5.65 5.98 8.99
N SER A 30 5.98 6.91 8.08
CA SER A 30 6.55 8.21 8.46
C SER A 30 5.58 9.12 9.22
N HIS A 31 4.27 8.81 9.18
CA HIS A 31 3.22 9.52 9.89
C HIS A 31 2.62 8.69 11.03
N ASP A 32 3.31 7.62 11.46
CA ASP A 32 2.87 6.72 12.54
C ASP A 32 1.44 6.17 12.33
N LEU A 33 1.05 5.94 11.07
CA LEU A 33 -0.28 5.47 10.73
C LEU A 33 -0.47 4.04 11.24
N GLN A 34 -1.43 3.86 12.16
CA GLN A 34 -1.75 2.54 12.70
C GLN A 34 -2.25 1.59 11.60
N GLY A 35 -1.88 0.31 11.73
CA GLY A 35 -2.29 -0.75 10.80
C GLY A 35 -1.28 -1.05 9.69
N ILE A 36 -0.32 -0.16 9.41
CA ILE A 36 0.78 -0.41 8.47
C ILE A 36 2.09 -0.42 9.28
N VAL A 37 2.74 -1.59 9.37
CA VAL A 37 3.96 -1.74 10.16
C VAL A 37 5.21 -1.56 9.31
N GLY A 38 5.25 -2.16 8.11
CA GLY A 38 6.38 -2.01 7.19
C GLY A 38 7.71 -2.58 7.70
N ASP A 39 7.66 -3.68 8.46
CA ASP A 39 8.78 -4.25 9.24
C ASP A 39 10.08 -4.46 8.44
N CYS A 40 9.98 -4.89 7.18
CA CYS A 40 11.16 -5.09 6.33
C CYS A 40 11.77 -3.81 5.74
N GLY A 41 11.14 -2.65 5.94
CA GLY A 41 11.59 -1.38 5.34
C GLY A 41 11.35 -1.26 3.83
N GLY A 42 10.49 -2.08 3.25
CA GLY A 42 10.07 -1.98 1.84
C GLY A 42 10.91 -2.78 0.84
N VAL A 43 11.50 -3.90 1.31
CA VAL A 43 12.28 -4.83 0.47
C VAL A 43 11.51 -6.10 0.11
N MET A 44 10.17 -6.10 0.24
CA MET A 44 9.30 -7.22 -0.13
C MET A 44 9.66 -8.55 0.53
N SER A 45 10.08 -8.52 1.80
CA SER A 45 10.44 -9.72 2.59
C SER A 45 9.53 -9.97 3.80
N CYS A 46 8.52 -9.12 3.99
CA CYS A 46 7.46 -9.30 4.97
C CYS A 46 6.09 -9.04 4.28
N ALA A 47 5.00 -9.22 5.03
CA ALA A 47 3.64 -8.95 4.54
C ALA A 47 2.90 -7.90 5.39
N THR A 48 3.63 -7.08 6.14
CA THR A 48 3.07 -6.18 7.19
C THR A 48 2.70 -4.78 6.68
N CYS A 49 2.80 -4.57 5.38
CA CYS A 49 2.32 -3.38 4.66
C CYS A 49 1.18 -3.71 3.69
N HIS A 50 0.51 -4.84 3.92
CA HIS A 50 -0.65 -5.29 3.16
C HIS A 50 -1.77 -4.25 3.22
N VAL A 51 -2.28 -3.88 2.05
CA VAL A 51 -3.43 -3.00 1.88
C VAL A 51 -4.40 -3.61 0.86
N ILE A 52 -5.64 -3.14 0.88
CA ILE A 52 -6.63 -3.43 -0.15
C ILE A 52 -6.80 -2.15 -0.96
N VAL A 53 -6.35 -2.19 -2.22
CA VAL A 53 -6.47 -1.05 -3.14
C VAL A 53 -7.90 -0.98 -3.66
N ASP A 54 -8.49 0.21 -3.61
CA ASP A 54 -9.83 0.45 -4.15
C ASP A 54 -9.90 0.09 -5.63
N ALA A 55 -11.00 -0.55 -6.04
CA ALA A 55 -11.19 -1.05 -7.40
C ALA A 55 -11.07 0.04 -8.48
N ALA A 56 -11.34 1.30 -8.14
CA ALA A 56 -11.15 2.43 -9.06
C ALA A 56 -9.67 2.70 -9.42
N PHE A 57 -8.74 2.14 -8.64
CA PHE A 57 -7.29 2.37 -8.80
C PHE A 57 -6.50 1.11 -9.16
N ILE A 58 -7.07 -0.08 -8.98
CA ILE A 58 -6.32 -1.34 -9.18
C ILE A 58 -5.75 -1.46 -10.60
N ASP A 59 -6.53 -1.06 -11.62
CA ASP A 59 -6.13 -1.12 -13.03
C ASP A 59 -5.07 -0.08 -13.41
N ARG A 60 -4.78 0.87 -12.52
CA ARG A 60 -3.73 1.88 -12.70
C ARG A 60 -2.38 1.42 -12.16
N LEU A 61 -2.35 0.33 -11.41
CA LEU A 61 -1.13 -0.25 -10.87
C LEU A 61 -0.57 -1.31 -11.83
N PRO A 62 0.76 -1.48 -11.90
CA PRO A 62 1.31 -2.67 -12.54
C PRO A 62 0.80 -3.92 -11.83
N PRO A 63 0.65 -5.05 -12.54
CA PRO A 63 0.32 -6.33 -11.93
C PRO A 63 1.27 -6.66 -10.78
N ALA A 64 0.75 -7.34 -9.74
CA ALA A 64 1.59 -7.85 -8.68
C ALA A 64 2.61 -8.85 -9.25
N VAL A 65 3.88 -8.67 -8.91
CA VAL A 65 4.96 -9.58 -9.32
C VAL A 65 4.90 -10.88 -8.52
N ASP A 66 5.55 -11.93 -8.99
CA ASP A 66 5.49 -13.26 -8.34
C ASP A 66 5.91 -13.24 -6.87
N THR A 67 6.96 -12.50 -6.54
CA THR A 67 7.41 -12.34 -5.14
C THR A 67 6.36 -11.66 -4.27
N GLU A 68 5.71 -10.61 -4.80
CA GLU A 68 4.60 -9.94 -4.10
C GLU A 68 3.45 -10.91 -3.89
N ASN A 69 3.08 -11.66 -4.93
CA ASN A 69 2.02 -12.67 -4.86
C ASN A 69 2.28 -13.74 -3.81
N GLN A 70 3.53 -14.19 -3.65
CA GLN A 70 3.91 -15.15 -2.62
C GLN A 70 3.80 -14.52 -1.22
N MET A 71 4.26 -13.27 -1.06
CA MET A 71 4.19 -12.58 0.23
C MET A 71 2.74 -12.29 0.65
N LEU A 72 1.85 -12.07 -0.31
CA LEU A 72 0.41 -11.90 -0.04
C LEU A 72 -0.26 -13.13 0.58
N ASP A 73 0.35 -14.30 0.53
CA ASP A 73 -0.18 -15.50 1.18
C ASP A 73 0.19 -15.57 2.69
N TYR A 74 1.06 -14.66 3.15
CA TYR A 74 1.51 -14.55 4.54
C TYR A 74 0.91 -13.32 5.26
N THR A 75 -0.10 -12.69 4.69
CA THR A 75 -0.77 -11.53 5.29
C THR A 75 -1.53 -11.93 6.55
N ALA A 76 -1.53 -11.06 7.55
CA ALA A 76 -2.26 -11.30 8.79
C ALA A 76 -3.79 -11.25 8.57
N ALA A 77 -4.25 -10.34 7.71
CA ALA A 77 -5.63 -10.29 7.23
C ALA A 77 -5.80 -11.18 5.99
N PRO A 78 -7.01 -11.70 5.72
CA PRO A 78 -7.27 -12.46 4.51
C PRO A 78 -6.89 -11.69 3.24
N ARG A 79 -6.38 -12.42 2.25
CA ARG A 79 -6.14 -11.89 0.91
C ARG A 79 -7.48 -11.68 0.19
N GLU A 80 -7.66 -10.50 -0.39
CA GLU A 80 -8.88 -10.09 -1.08
C GLU A 80 -8.57 -9.57 -2.49
N ALA A 81 -9.63 -9.32 -3.28
CA ALA A 81 -9.49 -8.59 -4.53
C ALA A 81 -8.93 -7.20 -4.24
N GLY A 82 -7.83 -6.83 -4.91
CA GLY A 82 -7.13 -5.58 -4.66
C GLY A 82 -6.04 -5.66 -3.57
N SER A 83 -5.81 -6.82 -2.95
CA SER A 83 -4.66 -7.03 -2.05
C SER A 83 -3.34 -6.69 -2.74
N ARG A 84 -2.56 -5.80 -2.14
CA ARG A 84 -1.22 -5.39 -2.57
C ARG A 84 -0.29 -5.21 -1.38
N LEU A 85 1.01 -5.27 -1.62
CA LEU A 85 2.00 -4.72 -0.70
C LEU A 85 2.26 -3.26 -1.08
N SER A 86 2.10 -2.36 -0.11
CA SER A 86 2.19 -0.92 -0.33
C SER A 86 3.63 -0.38 -0.37
N ASP A 87 4.63 -1.27 -0.41
CA ASP A 87 6.06 -0.94 -0.45
C ASP A 87 6.55 -0.48 -1.83
N LEU A 88 5.81 -0.78 -2.89
CA LEU A 88 6.05 -0.24 -4.23
C LEU A 88 5.75 1.26 -4.27
N ALA A 89 6.63 2.02 -4.90
CA ALA A 89 6.39 3.42 -5.24
C ALA A 89 5.59 3.51 -6.56
N PRO A 90 4.28 3.80 -6.52
CA PRO A 90 3.53 4.00 -7.76
C PRO A 90 4.05 5.24 -8.50
N ASP A 91 4.04 5.21 -9.83
CA ASP A 91 4.28 6.43 -10.61
C ASP A 91 3.02 7.32 -10.56
N LEU A 92 3.05 8.30 -9.65
CA LEU A 92 1.93 9.22 -9.39
C LEU A 92 1.76 10.30 -10.49
N ARG A 93 2.54 10.26 -11.58
CA ARG A 93 2.46 11.21 -12.71
C ARG A 93 1.31 10.96 -13.68
N THR A 94 0.65 9.80 -13.59
CA THR A 94 -0.55 9.55 -14.40
C THR A 94 -1.72 10.29 -13.76
N PRO A 95 -2.32 11.30 -14.43
CA PRO A 95 -3.36 12.14 -13.84
C PRO A 95 -4.53 11.29 -13.32
N ILE A 96 -5.02 11.66 -12.14
CA ILE A 96 -6.22 11.12 -11.46
C ILE A 96 -7.47 11.72 -12.09
#